data_AF-A0A235BZB8-F1
#
_entry.id   AF-A0A235BZB8-F1
#
_cell.length_a   1.000
_cell.length_b   1.000
_cell.length_c   1.000
_cell.angle_alpha   90.00
_cell.angle_beta   90.00
_cell.angle_gamma   90.00
#
_symmetry.space_group_name_H-M   'P 1'
#
loop_
_entity.id
_entity.type
_entity.pdbx_description
1 polymer ?
#
loop_
_entity_poly.entity_id
_entity_poly.type
_entity_poly.pdbx_seq_one_letter_code
_entity_poly.pdbx_strand_id
1 'polypeptide(L)'
;MKRWAYLISVLLLMGCEVTEAPRPVRKSEFTPPKDNRITEEMARSYVNASKYLLEAIASHEKSIEDFTNEYELSRDLSELADSAYKETHRDVVKAWDGLVKDWEKSERDAYKRAKITEEEFNWIGGALTDSLNEDMQKKIAGELEAIQQK
;
A
#
# COMPACT_ATOMS: atom_id res chain seq x y z
N MET A 1 -23.38 26.37 -58.23
CA MET A 1 -24.34 27.33 -57.65
C MET A 1 -24.43 27.02 -56.15
N LYS A 2 -23.96 27.90 -55.27
CA LYS A 2 -24.78 28.81 -54.43
C LYS A 2 -26.02 28.12 -53.83
N ARG A 3 -26.40 28.20 -52.56
CA ARG A 3 -25.99 28.94 -51.35
C ARG A 3 -27.00 28.50 -50.26
N TRP A 4 -26.55 28.40 -49.00
CA TRP A 4 -27.21 28.95 -47.80
C TRP A 4 -28.48 28.21 -47.29
N ALA A 5 -28.41 27.57 -46.13
CA ALA A 5 -28.68 28.12 -44.80
C ALA A 5 -30.18 28.38 -44.56
N TYR A 6 -30.79 27.71 -43.57
CA TYR A 6 -31.74 28.21 -42.54
C TYR A 6 -32.06 26.99 -41.63
N LEU A 7 -31.61 26.94 -40.38
CA LEU A 7 -32.29 27.49 -39.17
C LEU A 7 -33.57 26.74 -38.79
N ILE A 8 -33.49 25.90 -37.76
CA ILE A 8 -34.52 25.84 -36.70
C ILE A 8 -33.79 25.74 -35.35
N SER A 9 -33.89 26.83 -34.61
CA SER A 9 -33.55 26.96 -33.19
C SER A 9 -34.70 26.41 -32.33
N VAL A 10 -34.39 26.13 -31.05
CA VAL A 10 -35.25 26.23 -29.84
C VAL A 10 -35.37 24.94 -29.01
N LEU A 11 -34.66 25.01 -27.87
CA LEU A 11 -34.96 24.56 -26.51
C LEU A 11 -35.51 23.15 -26.24
N LEU A 12 -34.75 22.41 -25.43
CA LEU A 12 -35.27 21.85 -24.18
C LEU A 12 -34.14 21.79 -23.14
N LEU A 13 -34.18 22.75 -22.23
CA LEU A 13 -33.57 22.68 -20.91
C LEU A 13 -34.23 21.52 -20.16
N MET A 14 -33.52 20.40 -20.02
CA MET A 14 -33.65 19.59 -18.80
C MET A 14 -32.31 19.69 -18.09
N GLY A 15 -32.31 20.55 -17.05
CA GLY A 15 -31.26 20.51 -16.05
C GLY A 15 -31.22 19.11 -15.45
N CYS A 16 -30.19 18.35 -15.79
CA CYS A 16 -29.65 17.42 -14.82
C CYS A 16 -28.97 18.30 -13.76
N GLU A 17 -29.68 18.55 -12.66
CA GLU A 17 -29.03 18.65 -11.37
C GLU A 17 -28.27 17.34 -11.18
N VAL A 18 -27.02 17.31 -11.66
CA VAL A 18 -26.03 16.38 -11.15
C VAL A 18 -25.78 16.86 -9.74
N THR A 19 -26.58 16.33 -8.83
CA THR A 19 -26.26 16.26 -7.41
C THR A 19 -24.84 15.72 -7.35
N GLU A 20 -23.88 16.60 -7.07
CA GLU A 20 -22.51 16.17 -6.78
C GLU A 20 -22.63 15.16 -5.65
N ALA A 21 -22.47 13.88 -5.97
CA ALA A 21 -22.29 12.84 -4.99
C ALA A 21 -21.18 13.33 -4.03
N PRO A 22 -21.33 13.15 -2.70
CA PRO A 22 -20.30 13.53 -1.76
C PRO A 22 -18.98 12.94 -2.23
N ARG A 23 -18.00 13.80 -2.57
CA ARG A 23 -16.68 13.35 -2.96
C ARG A 23 -16.17 12.45 -1.82
N PRO A 24 -15.65 11.25 -2.10
CA PRO A 24 -15.07 10.43 -1.05
C PRO A 24 -14.03 11.29 -0.33
N VAL A 25 -14.16 11.37 1.00
CA VAL A 25 -13.20 12.05 1.86
C VAL A 25 -11.81 11.55 1.47
N ARG A 26 -11.02 12.41 0.82
CA ARG A 26 -9.62 12.10 0.53
C ARG A 26 -8.98 11.83 1.89
N LYS A 27 -8.40 10.63 2.07
CA LYS A 27 -7.50 10.37 3.20
C LYS A 27 -6.55 11.55 3.27
N SER A 28 -6.45 12.20 4.42
CA SER A 28 -5.54 13.34 4.59
C SER A 28 -4.14 12.91 4.16
N GLU A 29 -3.62 13.54 3.11
CA GLU A 29 -2.22 13.38 2.69
C GLU A 29 -1.34 13.76 3.88
N PHE A 30 -0.33 12.94 4.16
CA PHE A 30 0.58 13.21 5.27
C PHE A 30 1.36 14.48 4.97
N THR A 31 1.46 15.39 5.93
CA THR A 31 2.28 16.60 5.80
C THR A 31 3.48 16.49 6.74
N PRO A 32 4.71 16.40 6.21
CA PRO A 32 5.92 16.38 7.03
C PRO A 32 6.02 17.55 8.01
N PRO A 33 6.64 17.34 9.20
CA PRO A 33 7.00 18.43 10.10
C PRO A 33 7.87 19.48 9.41
N LYS A 34 7.58 20.77 9.64
CA LYS A 34 8.31 21.89 9.00
C LYS A 34 9.79 21.95 9.35
N ASP A 35 10.15 21.41 10.51
CA ASP A 35 11.52 21.35 11.01
C ASP A 35 12.24 20.06 10.59
N ASN A 36 11.59 19.17 9.82
CA ASN A 36 12.07 17.85 9.42
C ASN A 36 12.48 16.95 10.60
N ARG A 37 11.99 17.23 11.81
CA ARG A 37 12.28 16.41 12.99
C ARG A 37 11.21 15.34 13.18
N ILE A 38 11.67 14.11 13.39
CA ILE A 38 10.78 13.02 13.79
C ILE A 38 10.34 13.29 15.23
N THR A 39 9.03 13.30 15.45
CA THR A 39 8.49 13.43 16.80
C THR A 39 8.47 12.09 17.52
N GLU A 40 8.36 12.16 18.85
CA GLU A 40 8.19 10.97 19.70
C GLU A 40 6.95 10.13 19.35
N GLU A 41 5.87 10.77 18.90
CA GLU A 41 4.67 10.06 18.46
C GLU A 41 4.90 9.33 17.13
N MET A 42 5.52 10.01 16.17
CA MET A 42 5.91 9.43 14.89
C MET A 42 6.84 8.22 15.08
N ALA A 43 7.83 8.33 15.97
CA ALA A 43 8.73 7.23 16.30
C ALA A 43 7.99 6.02 16.88
N ARG A 44 7.07 6.21 17.83
CA ARG A 44 6.26 5.12 18.38
C ARG A 44 5.37 4.46 17.32
N SER A 45 4.72 5.25 16.48
CA SER A 45 3.88 4.73 15.40
C SER A 45 4.72 3.96 14.37
N TYR A 46 5.91 4.44 14.04
CA TYR A 46 6.87 3.77 13.16
C TYR A 46 7.36 2.43 13.72
N VAL A 47 7.72 2.38 15.00
CA VAL A 47 8.13 1.13 15.68
C VAL A 47 6.99 0.13 15.70
N ASN A 48 5.77 0.56 16.04
CA ASN A 48 4.60 -0.31 16.03
C ASN A 48 4.27 -0.83 14.62
N ALA A 49 4.36 0.01 13.60
CA ALA A 49 4.16 -0.41 12.21
C ALA A 49 5.20 -1.44 11.80
N SER A 50 6.48 -1.19 12.09
CA SER A 50 7.58 -2.13 11.82
C SER A 50 7.33 -3.47 12.48
N LYS A 51 6.87 -3.48 13.74
CA LYS A 51 6.49 -4.71 14.44
C LYS A 51 5.36 -5.47 13.73
N TYR A 52 4.26 -4.79 13.40
CA TYR A 52 3.13 -5.44 12.76
C TYR A 52 3.44 -5.90 11.33
N LEU A 53 4.32 -5.18 10.62
CA LEU A 53 4.83 -5.60 9.31
C LEU A 53 5.70 -6.85 9.44
N LEU A 54 6.59 -6.93 10.44
CA LEU A 54 7.38 -8.15 10.69
C LEU A 54 6.48 -9.36 10.98
N GLU A 55 5.43 -9.19 11.80
CA GLU A 55 4.43 -10.23 12.05
C GLU A 55 3.72 -10.66 10.73
N ALA A 56 3.36 -9.69 9.88
CA ALA A 56 2.71 -9.95 8.60
C ALA A 56 3.65 -10.66 7.61
N ILE A 57 4.92 -10.26 7.55
CA ILE A 57 5.95 -10.88 6.70
C ILE A 57 6.13 -12.34 7.09
N ALA A 58 6.34 -12.64 8.38
CA ALA A 58 6.52 -14.01 8.85
C ALA A 58 5.30 -14.89 8.53
N SER A 59 4.08 -14.34 8.66
CA SER A 59 2.86 -15.06 8.27
C SER A 59 2.78 -15.28 6.75
N HIS A 60 3.18 -14.29 5.96
CA HIS A 60 3.12 -14.37 4.50
C HIS A 60 4.17 -15.32 3.93
N GLU A 61 5.39 -15.33 4.48
CA GLU A 61 6.44 -16.31 4.14
C GLU A 61 5.93 -17.73 4.29
N LYS A 62 5.23 -18.03 5.39
CA LYS A 62 4.58 -19.34 5.56
C LYS A 62 3.51 -19.61 4.50
N SER A 63 2.68 -18.62 4.16
CA SER A 63 1.68 -18.78 3.10
C SER A 63 2.31 -19.04 1.73
N ILE A 64 3.48 -18.45 1.44
CA ILE A 64 4.25 -18.70 0.22
C ILE A 64 4.84 -20.12 0.24
N GLU A 65 5.38 -20.57 1.38
CA GLU A 65 5.85 -21.94 1.55
C GLU A 65 4.71 -22.95 1.34
N ASP A 66 3.56 -22.75 1.98
CA ASP A 66 2.38 -23.61 1.84
C ASP A 66 1.91 -23.65 0.37
N PHE A 67 1.87 -22.49 -0.30
CA PHE A 67 1.49 -22.39 -1.72
C PHE A 67 2.47 -23.10 -2.66
N THR A 68 3.78 -22.89 -2.48
CA THR A 68 4.79 -23.56 -3.32
C THR A 68 4.75 -25.07 -3.15
N ASN A 69 4.49 -25.55 -1.94
CA ASN A 69 4.34 -26.98 -1.66
C ASN A 69 3.04 -27.55 -2.25
N GLU A 70 1.91 -26.84 -2.12
CA GLU A 70 0.60 -27.29 -2.63
C GLU A 70 0.61 -27.46 -4.15
N TYR A 71 1.27 -26.56 -4.87
CA TYR A 71 1.33 -26.55 -6.33
C TYR A 71 2.63 -27.10 -6.92
N GLU A 72 3.49 -27.68 -6.08
CA GLU A 72 4.80 -28.26 -6.46
C GLU A 72 5.68 -27.30 -7.28
N LEU A 73 5.66 -26.01 -6.92
CA LEU A 73 6.37 -24.95 -7.63
C LEU A 73 7.83 -24.86 -7.21
N SER A 74 8.66 -24.34 -8.12
CA SER A 74 10.02 -23.93 -7.77
C SER A 74 10.01 -22.82 -6.71
N ARG A 75 11.06 -22.80 -5.87
CA ARG A 75 11.20 -21.78 -4.81
C ARG A 75 11.34 -20.36 -5.34
N ASP A 76 11.87 -20.19 -6.54
CA ASP A 76 12.01 -18.87 -7.18
C ASP A 76 10.74 -18.44 -7.94
N LEU A 77 9.71 -19.30 -7.95
CA LEU A 77 8.42 -19.05 -8.59
C LEU A 77 8.55 -18.73 -10.09
N SER A 78 9.58 -19.25 -10.75
CA SER A 78 9.83 -19.00 -12.18
C SER A 78 8.65 -19.36 -13.07
N GLU A 79 7.83 -20.33 -12.68
CA GLU A 79 6.59 -20.73 -13.37
C GLU A 79 5.55 -19.58 -13.44
N LEU A 80 5.51 -18.72 -12.42
CA LEU A 80 4.58 -17.57 -12.39
C LEU A 80 5.01 -16.41 -13.30
N ALA A 81 6.23 -16.45 -13.82
CA ALA A 81 6.72 -15.57 -14.88
C ALA A 81 6.52 -16.14 -16.29
N ASP A 82 6.30 -17.46 -16.43
CA ASP A 82 6.10 -18.12 -17.72
C ASP A 82 4.65 -18.00 -18.20
N SER A 83 4.46 -17.34 -19.34
CA SER A 83 3.14 -17.18 -19.95
C SER A 83 2.47 -18.50 -20.35
N ALA A 84 3.24 -19.50 -20.82
CA ALA A 84 2.70 -20.79 -21.23
C ALA A 84 2.23 -21.61 -20.02
N TYR A 85 2.98 -21.56 -18.92
CA TYR A 85 2.56 -22.16 -17.66
C TYR A 85 1.26 -21.53 -17.15
N LYS A 86 1.19 -20.20 -17.12
CA LYS A 86 0.00 -19.45 -16.64
C LYS A 86 -1.24 -19.68 -17.47
N GLU A 87 -1.11 -19.93 -18.78
CA GLU A 87 -2.26 -20.23 -19.64
C GLU A 87 -2.90 -21.57 -19.28
N THR A 88 -2.07 -22.56 -18.94
CA THR A 88 -2.50 -23.94 -18.65
C THR A 88 -2.84 -24.16 -17.18
N HIS A 89 -2.30 -23.36 -16.26
CA HIS A 89 -2.47 -23.47 -14.80
C HIS A 89 -3.21 -22.25 -14.23
N ARG A 90 -4.42 -22.00 -14.72
CA ARG A 90 -5.23 -20.81 -14.37
C ARG A 90 -5.64 -20.77 -12.90
N ASP A 91 -5.77 -21.92 -12.27
CA ASP A 91 -6.04 -22.10 -10.84
C ASP A 91 -4.85 -21.63 -9.99
N VAL A 92 -3.63 -22.02 -10.36
CA VAL A 92 -2.38 -21.57 -9.71
C VAL A 92 -2.28 -20.04 -9.76
N VAL A 93 -2.53 -19.45 -10.93
CA VAL A 93 -2.54 -17.99 -11.09
C VAL A 93 -3.58 -17.32 -10.20
N LYS A 94 -4.78 -17.89 -10.12
CA LYS A 94 -5.85 -17.35 -9.27
C LYS A 94 -5.49 -17.43 -7.78
N ALA A 95 -4.88 -18.52 -7.34
CA ALA A 95 -4.40 -18.69 -5.97
C ALA A 95 -3.28 -17.70 -5.64
N TRP A 96 -2.33 -17.52 -6.57
CA TRP A 96 -1.29 -16.50 -6.46
C TRP A 96 -1.86 -15.07 -6.33
N ASP A 97 -2.80 -14.70 -7.20
CA ASP A 97 -3.47 -13.40 -7.12
C ASP A 97 -4.21 -13.21 -5.77
N GLY A 98 -4.69 -14.29 -5.16
CA GLY A 98 -5.26 -14.29 -3.82
C GLY A 98 -4.21 -13.96 -2.75
N LEU A 99 -3.08 -14.65 -2.78
CA LEU A 99 -1.96 -14.41 -1.85
C LEU A 99 -1.45 -12.97 -1.90
N VAL A 100 -1.30 -12.41 -3.11
CA VAL A 100 -0.88 -11.01 -3.29
C VAL A 100 -1.88 -10.05 -2.64
N LYS A 101 -3.19 -10.28 -2.83
CA LYS A 101 -4.23 -9.44 -2.20
C LYS A 101 -4.26 -9.56 -0.68
N ASP A 102 -4.02 -10.75 -0.15
CA ASP A 102 -3.97 -10.99 1.29
C ASP A 102 -2.73 -10.34 1.92
N TRP A 103 -1.59 -10.32 1.22
CA TRP A 103 -0.42 -9.55 1.59
C TRP A 103 -0.73 -8.06 1.65
N GLU A 104 -1.23 -7.47 0.56
CA GLU A 104 -1.57 -6.04 0.51
C GLU A 104 -2.57 -5.65 1.60
N LYS A 105 -3.51 -6.54 1.94
CA LYS A 105 -4.45 -6.32 3.03
C LYS A 105 -3.72 -6.32 4.39
N SER A 106 -2.85 -7.29 4.63
CA SER A 106 -2.09 -7.40 5.87
C SER A 106 -1.17 -6.20 6.09
N GLU A 107 -0.51 -5.72 5.03
CA GLU A 107 0.29 -4.51 5.06
C GLU A 107 -0.55 -3.28 5.43
N ARG A 108 -1.69 -3.05 4.76
CA ARG A 108 -2.60 -1.95 5.11
C ARG A 108 -3.12 -2.05 6.55
N ASP A 109 -3.41 -3.25 7.03
CA ASP A 109 -3.87 -3.49 8.38
C ASP A 109 -2.76 -3.19 9.41
N ALA A 110 -1.48 -3.47 9.09
CA ALA A 110 -0.34 -3.11 9.93
C ALA A 110 -0.23 -1.58 10.13
N TYR A 111 -0.26 -0.80 9.04
CA TYR A 111 -0.25 0.66 9.12
C TYR A 111 -1.45 1.20 9.90
N LYS A 112 -2.65 0.68 9.63
CA LYS A 112 -3.88 1.06 10.34
C LYS A 112 -3.79 0.78 11.84
N ARG A 113 -3.29 -0.38 12.25
CA ARG A 113 -3.11 -0.77 13.66
C ARG A 113 -2.09 0.13 14.36
N ALA A 114 -1.05 0.53 13.65
CA ALA A 114 -0.02 1.44 14.13
C ALA A 114 -0.42 2.92 14.10
N LYS A 115 -1.60 3.24 13.54
CA LYS A 115 -2.12 4.61 13.37
C LYS A 115 -1.16 5.51 12.59
N ILE A 116 -0.56 4.96 11.55
CA ILE A 116 0.35 5.66 10.64
C ILE A 116 -0.11 5.43 9.21
N THR A 117 0.16 6.37 8.30
CA THR A 117 -0.01 6.12 6.86
C THR A 117 1.27 5.51 6.28
N GLU A 118 1.18 4.82 5.15
CA GLU A 118 2.37 4.35 4.43
C GLU A 118 3.28 5.52 4.04
N GLU A 119 2.71 6.66 3.64
CA GLU A 119 3.45 7.88 3.31
C GLU A 119 4.23 8.41 4.50
N GLU A 120 3.62 8.48 5.68
CA GLU A 120 4.30 8.89 6.92
C GLU A 120 5.39 7.89 7.31
N PHE A 121 5.11 6.58 7.21
CA PHE A 121 6.09 5.53 7.48
C PHE A 121 7.33 5.67 6.59
N ASN A 122 7.12 5.82 5.27
CA ASN A 122 8.20 6.00 4.30
C ASN A 122 8.97 7.31 4.53
N TRP A 123 8.26 8.39 4.88
CA TRP A 123 8.91 9.66 5.21
C TRP A 123 9.80 9.54 6.44
N ILE A 124 9.33 8.90 7.52
CA ILE A 124 10.14 8.65 8.72
C ILE A 124 11.37 7.81 8.36
N GLY A 125 11.19 6.73 7.58
CA GLY A 125 12.29 5.89 7.11
C GLY A 125 13.37 6.69 6.38
N GLY A 126 12.98 7.64 5.52
CA GLY A 126 13.90 8.57 4.88
C GLY A 126 14.54 9.56 5.86
N ALA A 127 13.74 10.19 6.73
CA ALA A 127 14.19 11.19 7.70
C ALA A 127 15.18 10.64 8.74
N LEU A 128 15.14 9.34 9.02
CA LEU A 128 16.09 8.64 9.90
C LEU A 128 17.52 8.58 9.35
N THR A 129 17.71 8.85 8.05
CA THR A 129 19.04 8.92 7.43
C THR A 129 19.72 10.28 7.63
N ASP A 130 18.98 11.29 8.08
CA ASP A 130 19.51 12.62 8.35
C ASP A 130 20.09 12.73 9.77
N SER A 131 21.29 13.29 9.88
CA SER A 131 21.94 13.65 11.15
C SER A 131 21.08 14.48 12.11
N LEU A 132 20.12 15.24 11.58
CA LEU A 132 19.13 16.00 12.37
C LEU A 132 18.33 15.11 13.33
N ASN A 133 18.14 13.85 12.95
CA ASN A 133 17.34 12.86 13.66
C ASN A 133 18.18 11.76 14.33
N GLU A 134 19.50 11.94 14.50
CA GLU A 134 20.41 10.91 15.03
C GLU A 134 19.96 10.36 16.39
N ASP A 135 19.49 11.22 17.30
CA ASP A 135 18.97 10.78 18.60
C ASP A 135 17.73 9.88 18.46
N MET A 136 16.83 10.23 17.53
CA MET A 136 15.63 9.44 17.26
C MET A 136 15.96 8.14 16.55
N GLN A 137 16.95 8.16 15.64
CA GLN A 137 17.48 6.98 14.98
C GLN A 137 17.98 5.95 15.99
N LYS A 138 18.81 6.38 16.96
CA LYS A 138 19.31 5.50 18.02
C LYS A 138 18.18 4.91 18.87
N LYS A 139 17.19 5.73 19.21
CA LYS A 139 16.02 5.28 19.97
C LYS A 139 15.22 4.22 19.23
N ILE A 140 14.84 4.50 17.99
CA ILE A 140 14.06 3.58 17.16
C ILE A 140 14.85 2.28 16.91
N ALA A 141 16.15 2.38 16.63
CA ALA A 141 17.01 1.20 16.43
C ALA A 141 16.99 0.28 17.66
N GLY A 142 17.17 0.83 18.87
CA GLY A 142 17.11 0.03 20.10
C GLY A 142 15.76 -0.64 20.34
N GLU A 143 14.65 0.03 20.00
CA GLU A 143 13.32 -0.57 20.10
C GLU A 143 13.10 -1.70 19.07
N LEU A 144 13.62 -1.54 17.84
CA LEU A 144 13.52 -2.55 16.78
C LEU A 144 14.40 -3.78 17.06
N GLU A 145 15.61 -3.59 17.58
CA GLU A 145 16.48 -4.70 18.00
C GLU A 145 15.80 -5.56 19.07
N ALA A 146 15.11 -4.94 20.03
CA ALA A 146 14.36 -5.64 21.07
C ALA A 146 13.14 -6.42 20.53
N ILE A 147 12.62 -6.06 19.35
CA ILE A 147 11.56 -6.81 18.66
C ILE A 147 12.14 -8.05 17.96
N GLN A 148 13.31 -7.93 17.33
CA GLN A 148 13.93 -9.02 16.56
C GLN A 148 14.54 -10.14 17.43
N GLN A 149 14.84 -9.87 18.70
CA GLN A 149 15.39 -10.86 19.63
C GLN A 149 14.33 -11.75 20.32
N LYS A 150 13.05 -11.58 19.98
CA LYS A 150 11.93 -12.35 20.54
C LYS A 150 11.41 -13.35 19.52
#